data_AF-A0A382WDS2-F1
#
_entry.id   AF-A0A382WDS2-F1
#
_cell.length_a   1.000
_cell.length_b   1.000
_cell.length_c   1.000
_cell.angle_alpha   90.00
_cell.angle_beta   90.00
_cell.angle_gamma   90.00
#
_symmetry.space_group_name_H-M   'P 1'
#
loop_
_entity.id
_entity.type
_entity.pdbx_description
1 polymer ?
#
loop_
_entity_poly.entity_id
_entity_poly.type
_entity_poly.pdbx_seq_one_letter_code
_entity_poly.pdbx_strand_id
1 'polypeptide(L)'
;MLFNSYEFIFLFLPVAFTVFYLIAGKNHNGALAWLALVSLFSYGYWSLYALPILIGSVIFNYSSALFLTNPETRNRKLMLFFAI
;
A
#
# COMPACT_ATOMS: atom_id res chain seq x y z
N MET A 1 -8.91 12.53 2.25
CA MET A 1 -9.17 13.84 2.87
C MET A 1 -7.99 14.71 2.51
N LEU A 2 -8.11 16.02 2.45
CA LEU A 2 -6.89 16.83 2.49
C LEU A 2 -6.22 16.53 3.84
N PHE A 3 -4.90 16.34 3.85
CA PHE A 3 -4.16 16.14 5.10
C PHE A 3 -4.35 17.30 6.09
N ASN A 4 -4.79 18.47 5.60
CA ASN A 4 -5.13 19.65 6.38
C ASN A 4 -6.58 19.71 6.87
N SER A 5 -7.44 18.73 6.55
CA SER A 5 -8.82 18.70 7.03
C SER A 5 -8.87 18.33 8.51
N TYR A 6 -9.66 19.06 9.30
CA TYR A 6 -9.87 18.77 10.72
C TYR A 6 -10.34 17.33 10.97
N GLU A 7 -11.17 16.79 10.08
CA GLU A 7 -11.62 15.39 10.14
C GLU A 7 -10.46 14.38 10.05
N PHE A 8 -9.41 14.69 9.29
CA PHE A 8 -8.25 13.82 9.17
C PHE A 8 -7.45 13.77 10.48
N ILE A 9 -7.20 14.93 11.08
CA ILE A 9 -6.37 15.06 12.28
C ILE A 9 -7.11 14.52 13.52
N PHE A 10 -8.38 14.89 13.69
CA PHE A 10 -9.12 14.60 14.93
C PHE A 10 -9.97 13.34 14.90
N LEU A 11 -10.23 12.77 13.71
CA LEU A 11 -11.08 11.58 13.58
C LEU A 11 -10.28 10.42 12.98
N PHE A 12 -9.71 10.62 11.79
CA PHE A 12 -8.98 9.56 11.10
C PHE A 12 -7.71 9.11 11.84
N LEU A 13 -6.85 10.05 12.25
CA LEU A 13 -5.59 9.75 12.91
C LEU A 13 -5.76 9.00 14.26
N PRO A 14 -6.58 9.48 15.21
CA PRO A 14 -6.75 8.78 16.49
C PRO A 14 -7.42 7.41 16.31
N VAL A 15 -8.37 7.26 15.38
CA VAL A 15 -8.98 5.96 15.09
C VAL A 15 -7.95 4.99 14.49
N ALA A 16 -7.18 5.45 13.49
CA ALA A 16 -6.15 4.65 12.85
C ALA A 16 -5.10 4.16 13.86
N PHE A 17 -4.60 5.05 14.74
CA PHE A 17 -3.64 4.69 15.78
C PHE A 17 -4.22 3.76 16.84
N THR A 18 -5.46 4.00 17.28
CA THR A 18 -6.12 3.16 18.29
C THR A 18 -6.25 1.74 17.77
N VAL A 19 -6.78 1.55 16.57
CA VAL A 19 -6.92 0.23 15.95
C VAL A 19 -5.54 -0.41 15.70
N PHE A 20 -4.56 0.37 15.26
CA PHE A 20 -3.18 -0.12 15.10
C PHE A 20 -2.64 -0.70 16.41
N TYR A 21 -2.72 0.03 17.52
CA TYR A 21 -2.21 -0.45 18.81
C TYR A 21 -2.96 -1.68 19.32
N LEU A 22 -4.28 -1.74 19.11
CA LEU A 22 -5.09 -2.91 19.49
C LEU A 22 -4.69 -4.16 18.70
N ILE A 23 -4.39 -4.03 17.40
CA ILE A 23 -3.98 -5.15 16.56
C ILE A 23 -2.51 -5.50 16.80
N ALA A 24 -1.63 -4.50 16.93
CA ALA A 24 -0.20 -4.68 17.15
C ALA A 24 0.10 -5.47 18.44
N GLY A 25 -0.73 -5.32 19.47
CA GLY A 25 -0.60 -6.10 20.71
C GLY A 25 -0.90 -7.60 20.56
N LYS A 26 -1.58 -8.03 19.48
CA LYS A 26 -1.95 -9.43 19.26
C LYS A 26 -1.27 -10.06 18.06
N ASN A 27 -1.12 -9.31 16.97
CA ASN A 27 -0.58 -9.81 15.72
C ASN A 27 0.11 -8.69 14.93
N HIS A 28 1.43 -8.79 14.83
CA HIS A 28 2.25 -7.82 14.11
C HIS A 28 1.92 -7.75 12.61
N ASN A 29 1.64 -8.91 11.98
CA ASN A 29 1.27 -8.95 10.57
C ASN A 29 -0.09 -8.29 10.32
N GLY A 30 -1.04 -8.46 11.25
CA GLY A 30 -2.33 -7.77 11.19
C GLY A 30 -2.18 -6.25 11.30
N ALA A 31 -1.22 -5.77 12.11
CA ALA A 31 -0.96 -4.35 12.27
C ALA A 31 -0.34 -3.72 11.02
N LEU A 32 0.54 -4.46 10.32
CA LEU A 32 1.06 -4.07 9.02
C LEU A 32 -0.04 -4.01 7.95
N ALA A 33 -0.93 -5.00 7.92
CA ALA A 33 -2.08 -5.00 7.01
C ALA A 33 -3.02 -3.83 7.29
N TRP A 34 -3.25 -3.50 8.57
CA TRP A 34 -4.03 -2.33 8.97
C TRP A 34 -3.38 -1.02 8.51
N LEU A 35 -2.08 -0.84 8.70
CA LEU A 35 -1.33 0.32 8.19
C LEU A 35 -1.46 0.47 6.67
N ALA A 36 -1.38 -0.63 5.93
CA ALA A 36 -1.56 -0.63 4.48
C ALA A 36 -2.98 -0.18 4.09
N LEU A 37 -4.01 -0.69 4.79
CA LEU A 37 -5.40 -0.28 4.57
C LEU A 37 -5.64 1.19 4.90
N VAL A 38 -5.16 1.67 6.04
CA VAL A 38 -5.25 3.09 6.45
C VAL A 38 -4.60 3.99 5.39
N SER A 39 -3.41 3.62 4.90
CA SER A 39 -2.72 4.36 3.84
C SER A 39 -3.56 4.43 2.55
N LEU A 40 -4.10 3.29 2.11
CA LEU A 40 -5.01 3.23 0.96
C LEU A 40 -6.25 4.10 1.15
N PHE A 41 -6.86 4.06 2.33
CA PHE A 41 -8.10 4.79 2.63
C PHE A 41 -7.86 6.31 2.63
N SER A 42 -6.72 6.74 3.17
CA SER A 42 -6.29 8.14 3.11
C SER A 42 -6.15 8.62 1.66
N TYR A 43 -5.55 7.80 0.79
CA TYR A 43 -5.40 8.07 -0.64
C TYR A 43 -6.73 8.07 -1.39
N GLY A 44 -7.60 7.10 -1.11
CA GLY A 44 -8.90 6.95 -1.75
C GLY A 44 -9.83 8.11 -1.51
N TYR A 45 -9.80 8.66 -0.31
CA TYR A 45 -10.57 9.85 0.00
C TYR A 45 -10.01 11.08 -0.75
N TRP A 46 -8.71 11.12 -1.09
CA TRP A 46 -8.15 12.23 -1.88
C TRP A 46 -8.49 12.14 -3.37
N SER A 47 -8.42 10.95 -3.97
CA SER A 47 -8.89 10.70 -5.33
C SER A 47 -9.24 9.22 -5.52
N LEU A 48 -10.55 8.94 -5.60
CA LEU A 48 -11.07 7.58 -5.84
C LEU A 48 -10.54 6.97 -7.15
N TYR A 49 -10.21 7.81 -8.14
CA TYR A 49 -9.67 7.38 -9.44
C TYR A 49 -8.19 7.00 -9.39
N ALA A 50 -7.41 7.64 -8.51
CA ALA A 50 -5.98 7.32 -8.37
C ALA A 50 -5.75 6.01 -7.61
N LEU A 51 -6.68 5.63 -6.73
CA LEU A 51 -6.61 4.40 -5.92
C LEU A 51 -6.45 3.12 -6.75
N PRO A 52 -7.35 2.80 -7.70
CA PRO A 52 -7.23 1.58 -8.50
C PRO A 52 -6.01 1.60 -9.42
N ILE A 53 -5.57 2.78 -9.88
CA ILE A 53 -4.35 2.92 -10.69
C ILE A 53 -3.11 2.58 -9.84
N LEU A 54 -3.05 3.07 -8.59
CA LEU A 54 -1.93 2.84 -7.68
C LEU A 54 -1.89 1.38 -7.21
N ILE A 55 -3.03 0.80 -6.83
CA ILE A 55 -3.14 -0.62 -6.50
C ILE A 55 -2.74 -1.47 -7.71
N GLY A 56 -3.25 -1.15 -8.91
CA GLY A 56 -2.93 -1.86 -10.14
C GLY A 56 -1.44 -1.82 -10.45
N SER A 57 -0.80 -0.67 -10.25
CA SER A 57 0.65 -0.50 -10.40
C SER A 57 1.44 -1.34 -9.40
N VAL A 58 1.07 -1.31 -8.12
CA VAL A 58 1.73 -2.11 -7.07
C VAL A 58 1.58 -3.60 -7.33
N ILE A 59 0.38 -4.07 -7.68
CA ILE A 59 0.13 -5.47 -8.02
C ILE A 59 0.95 -5.86 -9.23
N PHE A 60 0.92 -5.07 -10.31
CA PHE A 60 1.66 -5.36 -11.53
C PHE A 60 3.17 -5.45 -11.26
N ASN A 61 3.72 -4.47 -10.53
CA ASN A 61 5.15 -4.43 -10.21
C ASN A 61 5.56 -5.62 -9.33
N TYR A 62 4.76 -5.94 -8.30
CA TYR A 62 5.02 -7.09 -7.43
C TYR A 62 4.89 -8.42 -8.18
N SER A 63 3.93 -8.54 -9.09
CA SER A 63 3.77 -9.71 -9.97
C SER A 63 5.01 -9.90 -10.82
N SER A 64 5.46 -8.85 -11.52
CA SER A 64 6.66 -8.86 -12.33
C SER A 64 7.90 -9.23 -11.51
N ALA A 65 8.03 -8.71 -10.29
CA ALA A 65 9.12 -9.07 -9.39
C ALA A 65 9.08 -10.56 -8.97
N LEU A 66 7.90 -11.12 -8.74
CA LEU A 66 7.73 -12.53 -8.41
C LEU A 66 8.10 -13.45 -9.59
N PHE A 67 7.70 -13.08 -10.81
CA PHE A 67 8.13 -13.77 -12.04
C PHE A 67 9.64 -13.67 -12.27
N LEU A 68 10.26 -12.53 -11.93
CA LEU A 68 11.71 -12.31 -12.03
C LEU A 68 12.53 -13.08 -11.00
N THR A 69 11.95 -13.40 -9.84
CA THR A 69 12.63 -14.12 -8.76
C THR A 69 12.62 -15.63 -9.00
N ASN A 70 11.88 -16.12 -10.00
CA ASN A 70 11.95 -17.50 -10.44
C ASN A 70 13.31 -17.77 -11.14
N PRO A 71 14.12 -18.74 -10.67
CA PRO A 71 15.54 -18.89 -11.04
C PRO A 71 15.81 -19.32 -12.51
N GLU A 72 14.79 -19.52 -13.34
CA GLU A 72 14.85 -20.15 -14.66
C GLU A 72 14.75 -19.16 -15.85
N THR A 73 15.03 -17.86 -15.69
CA THR A 73 14.98 -16.91 -16.83
C THR A 73 16.27 -16.10 -17.04
N ARG A 74 17.05 -16.61 -18.00
CA ARG A 74 18.36 -16.15 -18.51
C ARG A 74 18.35 -14.78 -19.24
N ASN A 75 17.29 -13.97 -19.16
CA ASN A 75 17.14 -12.74 -19.98
C ASN A 75 17.03 -11.44 -19.15
N ARG A 76 17.86 -11.31 -18.11
CA ARG A 76 17.86 -10.21 -17.11
C ARG A 76 18.04 -8.79 -17.68
N LYS A 77 18.52 -8.61 -18.92
CA LYS A 77 18.87 -7.27 -19.44
C LYS A 77 17.71 -6.51 -20.10
N LEU A 78 16.76 -7.21 -20.72
CA LEU A 78 15.64 -6.55 -21.42
C LEU A 78 14.51 -6.14 -20.46
N MET A 79 14.34 -6.84 -19.33
CA MET A 79 13.28 -6.53 -18.36
C MET A 79 13.62 -5.36 -17.44
N LEU A 80 14.90 -5.05 -17.21
CA LEU A 80 15.30 -3.84 -16.48
C LEU A 80 14.97 -2.55 -17.26
N PHE A 81 14.86 -2.64 -18.59
CA PHE A 81 14.54 -1.51 -19.44
C PHE A 81 13.05 -1.14 -19.43
N PHE A 82 12.17 -2.09 -19.09
CA PHE A 82 10.73 -1.85 -18.94
C PHE A 82 10.32 -1.45 -17.52
N ALA A 83 11.23 -1.60 -16.55
CA ALA A 83 10.98 -1.36 -15.12
C ALA A 83 11.48 0.01 -14.63
N ILE A 84 12.21 0.76 -15.47
CA ILE A 84 12.58 2.18 -15.29
C ILE A 84 11.59 3.04 -16.06
#